data_AF-A0A3B1DJU9-F1
#
_entry.id   AF-A0A3B1DJU9-F1
#
_cell.length_a   1.000
_cell.length_b   1.000
_cell.length_c   1.000
_cell.angle_alpha   90.00
_cell.angle_beta   90.00
_cell.angle_gamma   90.00
#
_symmetry.space_group_name_H-M   'P 1'
#
loop_
_entity.id
_entity.type
_entity.pdbx_description
1 polymer ?
#
loop_
_entity_poly.entity_id
_entity_poly.type
_entity_poly.pdbx_seq_one_letter_code
_entity_poly.pdbx_strand_id
1 'polypeptide(L)'
;MHYCLVMHPLARLIDANANRAREGLRVLEDLARFVLHDQSLAAACKSLRHTLSETVEHLPLDRAHLLAWRDTASDVGAHTTTAAEAARTDLPHIAAAAG
;
A
#
# COMPACT_ATOMS: atom_id res chain seq x y z
N MET A 1 -21.42 -23.60 11.32
CA MET A 1 -20.15 -23.13 11.91
C MET A 1 -18.96 -23.68 11.12
N HIS A 2 -18.88 -23.41 9.82
CA HIS A 2 -17.79 -23.85 8.93
C HIS A 2 -17.61 -22.81 7.82
N TYR A 3 -16.80 -21.79 8.10
CA TYR A 3 -16.19 -20.94 7.07
C TYR A 3 -14.68 -20.78 7.38
N CYS A 4 -14.10 -21.82 7.96
CA CYS A 4 -12.66 -21.96 8.15
C CYS A 4 -12.12 -22.69 6.93
N LEU A 5 -11.44 -21.96 6.02
CA LEU A 5 -10.30 -22.42 5.18
C LEU A 5 -10.14 -21.70 3.84
N VAL A 6 -11.07 -20.87 3.39
CA VAL A 6 -10.87 -20.10 2.16
C VAL A 6 -10.73 -18.63 2.51
N MET A 7 -9.50 -18.14 2.51
CA MET A 7 -9.28 -16.70 2.39
C MET A 7 -10.00 -16.20 1.14
N HIS A 8 -11.03 -15.40 1.36
CA HIS A 8 -11.84 -14.82 0.29
C HIS A 8 -10.90 -14.00 -0.61
N PRO A 9 -10.80 -14.27 -1.94
CA PRO A 9 -9.90 -13.54 -2.83
C PRO A 9 -10.02 -12.02 -2.72
N LEU A 10 -11.22 -11.51 -2.40
CA LEU A 10 -11.46 -10.08 -2.11
C LEU A 10 -10.71 -9.58 -0.87
N ALA A 11 -10.60 -10.37 0.20
CA ALA A 11 -9.88 -9.97 1.42
C ALA A 11 -8.37 -9.83 1.15
N ARG A 12 -7.79 -10.75 0.37
CA ARG A 12 -6.39 -10.63 -0.09
C ARG A 12 -6.19 -9.41 -1.00
N LEU A 13 -7.11 -9.17 -1.92
CA LEU A 13 -7.08 -8.00 -2.80
C LEU A 13 -7.13 -6.68 -1.99
N ILE A 14 -7.98 -6.62 -0.97
CA ILE A 14 -8.08 -5.46 -0.08
C ILE A 14 -6.78 -5.24 0.72
N ASP A 15 -6.22 -6.29 1.34
CA ASP A 15 -4.95 -6.14 2.09
C ASP A 15 -3.80 -5.70 1.18
N ALA A 16 -3.69 -6.30 -0.02
CA ALA A 16 -2.66 -5.95 -0.99
C ALA A 16 -2.77 -4.47 -1.43
N ASN A 17 -3.96 -4.02 -1.81
CA ASN A 17 -4.19 -2.62 -2.20
C ASN A 17 -3.99 -1.65 -1.03
N ALA A 18 -4.46 -1.99 0.17
CA ALA A 18 -4.23 -1.18 1.35
C ALA A 18 -2.73 -1.05 1.66
N ASN A 19 -1.95 -2.12 1.45
CA ASN A 19 -0.51 -2.08 1.63
C ASN A 19 0.19 -1.18 0.60
N ARG A 20 -0.14 -1.33 -0.69
CA ARG A 20 0.40 -0.49 -1.77
C ARG A 20 0.07 0.99 -1.55
N ALA A 21 -1.17 1.32 -1.21
CA ALA A 21 -1.57 2.69 -0.92
C ALA A 21 -0.82 3.30 0.29
N ARG A 22 -0.62 2.53 1.37
CA ARG A 22 0.18 3.00 2.52
C ARG A 22 1.64 3.27 2.16
N GLU A 23 2.20 2.45 1.27
CA GLU A 23 3.57 2.61 0.79
C GLU A 23 3.70 3.80 -0.16
N GLY A 24 2.78 3.97 -1.12
CA GLY A 24 2.71 5.14 -1.98
C GLY A 24 2.60 6.45 -1.17
N LEU A 25 1.73 6.48 -0.17
CA LEU A 25 1.63 7.61 0.76
C LEU A 25 2.92 7.86 1.55
N ARG A 26 3.70 6.81 1.87
CA ARG A 26 5.00 6.95 2.53
C ARG A 26 6.03 7.58 1.61
N VAL A 27 6.03 7.20 0.33
CA VAL A 27 6.88 7.84 -0.70
C VAL A 27 6.53 9.31 -0.85
N LEU A 28 5.24 9.65 -0.92
CA LEU A 28 4.78 11.04 -0.99
C LEU A 28 5.16 11.84 0.28
N GLU A 29 5.05 11.22 1.46
CA GLU A 29 5.51 11.81 2.73
C GLU A 29 7.02 12.08 2.70
N ASP A 30 7.83 11.14 2.22
CA ASP A 30 9.28 11.28 2.12
C ASP A 30 9.68 12.38 1.12
N LEU A 31 9.00 12.46 -0.03
CA LEU A 31 9.18 13.55 -1.00
C LEU A 31 8.87 14.91 -0.37
N ALA A 32 7.76 15.02 0.35
CA ALA A 32 7.38 16.25 1.03
C ALA A 32 8.41 16.68 2.07
N ARG A 33 8.92 15.75 2.89
CA ARG A 33 9.90 16.05 3.96
C ARG A 33 11.28 16.40 3.43
N PHE A 34 11.80 15.60 2.51
CA PHE A 34 13.22 15.63 2.17
C PHE A 34 13.55 16.39 0.90
N VAL A 35 12.58 16.56 0.00
CA VAL A 35 12.79 17.25 -1.28
C VAL A 35 12.09 18.59 -1.30
N LEU A 36 10.81 18.61 -0.96
CA LEU A 36 10.00 19.84 -1.01
C LEU A 36 10.13 20.67 0.26
N HIS A 37 10.58 20.05 1.36
CA HIS A 37 10.60 20.65 2.70
C HIS A 37 9.25 21.24 3.13
N ASP A 38 8.15 20.64 2.66
CA ASP A 38 6.78 21.06 2.96
C ASP A 38 6.24 20.26 4.14
N GLN A 39 6.25 20.89 5.32
CA GLN A 39 5.76 20.28 6.55
C GLN A 39 4.25 19.98 6.50
N SER A 40 3.47 20.82 5.82
CA SER A 40 2.01 20.66 5.75
C SER A 40 1.64 19.45 4.91
N LEU A 41 2.30 19.28 3.76
CA LEU A 41 2.11 18.15 2.87
C LEU A 41 2.58 16.84 3.52
N ALA A 42 3.73 16.85 4.19
CA ALA A 42 4.21 15.70 4.93
C ALA A 42 3.22 15.25 6.02
N ALA A 43 2.67 16.21 6.78
CA ALA A 43 1.66 15.92 7.80
C ALA A 43 0.36 15.37 7.19
N ALA A 44 -0.08 15.90 6.04
CA ALA A 44 -1.25 15.41 5.33
C ALA A 44 -1.06 13.95 4.84
N CYS A 45 0.07 13.64 4.20
CA CYS A 45 0.39 12.27 3.77
C CYS A 45 0.45 11.28 4.94
N LYS A 46 1.07 11.69 6.05
CA LYS A 46 1.11 10.90 7.28
C LYS A 46 -0.29 10.64 7.85
N SER A 47 -1.12 11.69 7.92
CA SER A 47 -2.50 11.58 8.42
C SER A 47 -3.33 10.61 7.58
N LEU A 48 -3.29 10.74 6.25
CA LEU A 48 -3.96 9.82 5.33
C LEU A 48 -3.50 8.37 5.54
N ARG A 49 -2.21 8.15 5.78
CA ARG A 49 -1.64 6.81 6.08
C ARG A 49 -2.23 6.21 7.35
N HIS A 50 -2.37 7.01 8.41
CA HIS A 50 -2.99 6.59 9.65
C HIS A 50 -4.47 6.29 9.45
N THR A 51 -5.23 7.21 8.85
CA THR A 51 -6.66 7.01 8.58
C THR A 51 -6.92 5.78 7.72
N LEU A 52 -6.10 5.52 6.70
CA LEU A 52 -6.20 4.31 5.88
C LEU A 52 -5.96 3.04 6.71
N SER A 53 -4.95 3.06 7.59
CA SER A 53 -4.65 1.92 8.46
C SER A 53 -5.81 1.63 9.41
N GLU A 54 -6.34 2.64 10.08
CA GLU A 54 -7.49 2.54 10.99
C GLU A 54 -8.74 2.05 10.25
N THR A 55 -9.02 2.60 9.07
CA THR A 55 -10.19 2.21 8.26
C THR A 55 -10.13 0.73 7.89
N VAL A 56 -8.96 0.23 7.51
CA VAL A 56 -8.77 -1.19 7.16
C VAL A 56 -8.91 -2.08 8.40
N GLU A 57 -8.47 -1.62 9.57
CA GLU A 57 -8.63 -2.34 10.83
C GLU A 57 -10.10 -2.47 11.27
N HIS A 58 -10.97 -1.55 10.85
CA HIS A 58 -12.40 -1.59 11.12
C HIS A 58 -13.21 -2.46 10.14
N LEU A 59 -12.59 -2.99 9.09
CA LEU A 59 -13.27 -3.92 8.20
C LEU A 59 -13.55 -5.25 8.93
N PRO A 60 -14.67 -5.93 8.64
CA PRO A 60 -15.00 -7.23 9.21
C PRO A 60 -14.16 -8.35 8.57
N LEU A 61 -12.83 -8.19 8.58
CA LEU A 61 -11.85 -9.11 8.04
C LEU A 61 -11.01 -9.65 9.19
N ASP A 62 -10.83 -10.97 9.23
CA ASP A 62 -9.98 -11.60 10.24
C ASP A 62 -8.51 -11.32 9.96
N ARG A 63 -7.90 -10.46 10.77
CA ARG A 63 -6.49 -10.04 10.62
C ARG A 63 -5.49 -11.18 10.82
N ALA A 64 -5.79 -12.14 11.70
CA ALA A 64 -4.92 -13.29 11.91
C ALA A 64 -4.86 -14.15 10.64
N HIS A 65 -6.00 -14.31 9.98
CA HIS A 65 -6.03 -14.96 8.68
C HIS A 65 -5.41 -14.11 7.56
N LEU A 66 -5.58 -12.78 7.53
CA LEU A 66 -4.88 -11.94 6.54
C LEU A 66 -3.35 -12.09 6.64
N LEU A 67 -2.81 -12.06 7.86
CA LEU A 67 -1.38 -12.21 8.12
C LEU A 67 -0.85 -13.61 7.78
N ALA A 68 -1.63 -14.66 8.09
CA ALA A 68 -1.25 -16.04 7.78
C ALA A 68 -1.15 -16.33 6.27
N TRP A 69 -1.75 -15.49 5.43
CA TRP A 69 -1.79 -15.63 3.98
C TRP A 69 -1.14 -14.47 3.23
N ARG A 70 -0.35 -13.62 3.92
CA ARG A 70 0.59 -12.69 3.27
C ARG A 70 1.74 -13.48 2.67
N ASP A 71 1.44 -14.22 1.61
CA ASP A 71 2.44 -14.81 0.77
C ASP A 71 2.76 -13.84 -0.37
N THR A 72 3.62 -12.88 -0.08
CA THR A 72 4.17 -11.98 -1.11
C THR A 72 4.98 -12.75 -2.16
N ALA A 73 5.45 -13.96 -1.86
CA ALA A 73 6.26 -14.76 -2.77
C ALA A 73 5.42 -15.50 -3.82
N SER A 74 4.12 -15.74 -3.57
CA SER A 74 3.19 -16.28 -4.58
C SER A 74 2.34 -15.21 -5.27
N ASP A 75 2.64 -13.92 -5.07
CA ASP A 75 2.02 -12.85 -5.86
C ASP A 75 2.41 -13.01 -7.34
N VAL A 76 1.42 -13.33 -8.18
CA VAL A 76 1.57 -13.49 -9.63
C VAL A 76 2.13 -12.21 -10.28
N GLY A 77 1.89 -11.05 -9.65
CA GLY A 77 2.42 -9.76 -10.07
C GLY A 77 3.88 -9.51 -9.68
N ALA A 78 4.46 -10.25 -8.72
CA ALA A 78 5.80 -9.96 -8.17
C ALA A 78 6.94 -10.06 -9.19
N HIS A 79 6.74 -10.82 -10.28
CA HIS A 79 7.72 -10.99 -11.35
C HIS A 79 7.33 -10.26 -12.65
N THR A 80 6.21 -9.54 -12.66
CA THR A 80 5.78 -8.77 -13.82
C THR A 80 6.40 -7.39 -13.76
N THR A 81 7.62 -7.25 -14.28
CA THR A 81 8.28 -5.95 -14.41
C THR A 81 8.07 -5.39 -15.81
N THR A 82 7.91 -4.07 -15.91
CA THR A 82 7.83 -3.38 -17.22
C THR A 82 8.97 -2.38 -17.37
N ALA A 83 9.38 -2.09 -18.61
CA ALA A 83 10.43 -1.11 -18.86
C ALA A 83 10.10 0.29 -18.29
N ALA A 84 8.81 0.61 -18.14
CA ALA A 84 8.35 1.86 -17.54
C ALA A 84 8.64 1.95 -16.02
N GLU A 85 8.75 0.83 -15.31
CA GLU A 85 9.11 0.83 -13.88
C GLU A 85 10.55 1.30 -13.62
N ALA A 86 11.43 1.20 -14.63
CA ALA A 86 12.80 1.67 -14.56
C ALA A 86 12.93 3.17 -14.90
N ALA A 87 11.91 3.77 -15.54
CA ALA A 87 11.94 5.15 -16.00
C ALA A 87 11.30 6.10 -14.97
N ARG A 88 12.00 6.36 -13.86
CA ARG A 88 11.65 7.44 -12.93
C ARG A 88 12.68 8.56 -13.04
N THR A 89 12.51 9.44 -14.02
CA THR A 89 13.52 10.44 -14.40
C THR A 89 13.45 11.75 -13.63
N ASP A 90 12.33 12.05 -12.97
CA ASP A 90 12.12 13.28 -12.20
C ASP A 90 11.11 13.10 -11.04
N LEU A 91 10.96 14.15 -10.23
CA LEU A 91 10.06 14.14 -9.06
C LEU A 91 8.59 13.88 -9.43
N PRO A 92 8.00 14.50 -10.48
CA PRO A 92 6.66 14.15 -10.93
C PRO A 92 6.50 12.66 -11.29
N HIS A 93 7.47 12.04 -11.95
CA HIS A 93 7.41 10.60 -12.25
C HIS A 93 7.43 9.74 -10.97
N ILE A 94 8.24 10.12 -9.97
CA ILE A 94 8.27 9.41 -8.69
C ILE A 94 6.92 9.57 -7.96
N ALA A 95 6.37 10.78 -7.93
CA ALA A 95 5.07 11.04 -7.29
C ALA A 95 3.91 10.32 -8.01
N ALA A 96 3.89 10.32 -9.34
CA ALA A 96 2.86 9.63 -10.13
C ALA A 96 2.92 8.11 -9.99
N ALA A 97 4.11 7.55 -9.73
CA ALA A 97 4.32 6.13 -9.52
C ALA A 97 4.14 5.69 -8.05
N ALA A 98 3.76 6.60 -7.15
CA ALA A 98 3.57 6.29 -5.73
C ALA A 98 2.20 5.63 -5.49
N GLY A 99 2.11 4.33 -5.76
CA GLY A 99 0.91 3.51 -5.53
C GLY A 99 0.89 2.24 -6.36
#